data_AF-A0AAN4UDX6-F1
#
_entry.id   AF-A0AAN4UDX6-F1
#
_cell.length_a   1.000
_cell.length_b   1.000
_cell.length_c   1.000
_cell.angle_alpha   90.00
_cell.angle_beta   90.00
_cell.angle_gamma   90.00
#
_symmetry.space_group_name_H-M   'P 1'
#
loop_
_entity.id
_entity.type
_entity.pdbx_description
1 polymer ?
#
loop_
_entity_poly.entity_id
_entity_poly.type
_entity_poly.pdbx_seq_one_letter_code
_entity_poly.pdbx_strand_id
1 'polypeptide(L)'
;MITLIGFFLALIGIVFLRKKVVVDNEDEPRTFSIRAVIFPVHWFIRDTLFRASKSNGATFVAWFLFGWMLLFFAVPFLLFDEQLGIEVAIYIAIGWAIWCFPQKAILSDGELGKAHFFGLSSLKSGHLLNKNGIVLGKKENRLIAKKSDAEGNVAIFGGAGTGKTAGNLIPTLLTYQGNAFVVDIKPELLVKTGHLHANKKVLSFIEPTLAYDPLANLETYTDVIDLAKTVIPISPEMKEPYFKESAQNILASACWEFKEEKSFSEIAEFLTANPADKIINQLASSEKSETKILINAVAGIKSEQLASLMNELRNTLVIFATDPVLKTLTSHKEKSIRPQDIEENWVYVVLPESKLQVYKPFLSLIVSQFTRYLTQRPEKSDGSVAKF
;
A
#
# COMPACT_ATOMS: atom_id res chain seq x y z
N MET A 1 -68.45 -7.72 11.67
CA MET A 1 -67.43 -7.15 12.59
C MET A 1 -66.07 -7.70 12.17
N ILE A 2 -65.48 -7.14 11.10
CA ILE A 2 -64.06 -7.37 10.82
C ILE A 2 -63.36 -6.51 11.86
N THR A 3 -62.83 -7.15 12.89
CA THR A 3 -62.11 -6.45 13.96
C THR A 3 -60.93 -5.69 13.33
N LEU A 4 -60.57 -4.53 13.89
CA LEU A 4 -59.41 -3.72 13.47
C LEU A 4 -58.14 -4.56 13.25
N ILE A 5 -58.05 -5.68 13.97
CA ILE A 5 -57.05 -6.75 13.85
C ILE A 5 -57.04 -7.38 12.45
N GLY A 6 -58.20 -7.69 11.86
CA GLY A 6 -58.31 -8.25 10.51
C GLY A 6 -57.85 -7.30 9.40
N PHE A 7 -58.08 -5.99 9.57
CA PHE A 7 -57.56 -4.97 8.66
C PHE A 7 -56.03 -4.83 8.78
N PHE A 8 -55.51 -4.81 10.01
CA PHE A 8 -54.05 -4.81 10.26
C PHE A 8 -53.37 -6.07 9.72
N LEU A 9 -53.96 -7.25 9.90
CA LEU A 9 -53.45 -8.51 9.37
C LEU A 9 -53.46 -8.54 7.84
N ALA A 10 -54.49 -7.96 7.19
CA ALA A 10 -54.53 -7.80 5.74
C ALA A 10 -53.42 -6.85 5.23
N LEU A 11 -53.16 -5.75 5.95
CA LEU A 11 -52.11 -4.78 5.59
C LEU A 11 -50.71 -5.36 5.78
N ILE A 12 -50.48 -6.11 6.87
CA ILE A 12 -49.28 -6.90 7.11
C ILE A 12 -49.13 -7.97 6.02
N GLY A 13 -50.22 -8.63 5.61
CA GLY A 13 -50.26 -9.62 4.54
C GLY A 13 -49.87 -9.05 3.17
N ILE A 14 -50.34 -7.84 2.82
CA ILE A 14 -49.97 -7.14 1.58
C ILE A 14 -48.48 -6.76 1.57
N VAL A 15 -47.95 -6.32 2.73
CA VAL A 15 -46.51 -6.04 2.90
C VAL A 15 -45.67 -7.32 2.75
N PHE A 16 -46.15 -8.46 3.27
CA PHE A 16 -45.49 -9.76 3.15
C PHE A 16 -45.59 -10.36 1.74
N LEU A 17 -46.73 -10.21 1.04
CA LEU A 17 -46.92 -10.69 -0.34
C LEU A 17 -46.01 -9.95 -1.33
N ARG A 18 -45.76 -8.66 -1.10
CA ARG A 18 -44.79 -7.89 -1.90
C ARG A 18 -43.34 -8.36 -1.69
N LYS A 19 -43.03 -8.98 -0.54
CA LYS A 19 -41.75 -9.67 -0.31
C LYS A 19 -41.58 -10.79 -1.34
N LYS A 20 -42.61 -11.60 -1.59
CA LYS A 20 -42.52 -12.77 -2.48
C LYS A 20 -42.32 -12.41 -3.96
N VAL A 21 -42.79 -11.23 -4.40
CA VAL A 21 -42.63 -10.75 -5.79
C VAL A 21 -41.28 -10.07 -6.05
N VAL A 22 -40.53 -9.73 -4.99
CA VAL A 22 -39.22 -9.04 -5.09
C VAL A 22 -38.05 -9.96 -4.67
N VAL A 23 -38.34 -11.20 -4.26
CA VAL A 23 -37.36 -12.18 -3.74
C VAL A 23 -36.46 -12.82 -4.83
N ASP A 24 -36.64 -12.51 -6.11
CA ASP A 24 -35.77 -13.02 -7.19
C ASP A 24 -34.48 -12.21 -7.42
N ASN A 25 -34.12 -11.26 -6.56
CA ASN A 25 -32.79 -10.65 -6.58
C ASN A 25 -32.15 -10.70 -5.19
N GLU A 26 -31.10 -11.51 -5.10
CA GLU A 26 -30.33 -11.84 -3.90
C GLU A 26 -29.62 -10.63 -3.25
N ASP A 27 -29.30 -10.84 -1.97
CA ASP A 27 -28.29 -10.14 -1.16
C ASP A 27 -28.58 -8.73 -0.63
N GLU A 28 -29.53 -8.63 0.29
CA GLU A 28 -29.44 -7.67 1.42
C GLU A 28 -30.43 -8.04 2.55
N PRO A 29 -29.99 -8.32 3.80
CA PRO A 29 -30.89 -8.32 4.94
C PRO A 29 -31.21 -6.86 5.28
N ARG A 30 -32.21 -6.28 4.61
CA ARG A 30 -32.74 -4.97 5.00
C ARG A 30 -33.36 -5.11 6.38
N THR A 31 -32.61 -4.69 7.41
CA THR A 31 -33.13 -4.58 8.78
C THR A 31 -34.37 -3.68 8.73
N PHE A 32 -35.56 -4.28 8.85
CA PHE A 32 -36.79 -3.51 8.83
C PHE A 32 -36.80 -2.67 10.11
N SER A 33 -36.86 -1.33 9.97
CA SER A 33 -36.98 -0.45 11.12
C SER A 33 -38.21 -0.87 11.92
N ILE A 34 -38.07 -1.11 13.22
CA ILE A 34 -39.19 -1.43 14.13
C ILE A 34 -40.33 -0.42 13.96
N ARG A 35 -39.98 0.84 13.67
CA ARG A 35 -40.94 1.88 13.36
C ARG A 35 -41.81 1.48 12.15
N ALA A 36 -41.22 1.05 11.04
CA ALA A 36 -41.95 0.69 9.81
C ALA A 36 -42.95 -0.47 10.00
N VAL A 37 -42.75 -1.33 11.00
CA VAL A 37 -43.72 -2.35 11.39
C VAL A 37 -44.91 -1.73 12.14
N ILE A 38 -44.63 -0.77 13.04
CA ILE A 38 -45.64 -0.11 13.87
C ILE A 38 -46.48 0.88 13.06
N PHE A 39 -45.90 1.59 12.07
CA PHE A 39 -46.59 2.59 11.23
C PHE A 39 -46.37 2.37 9.72
N PRO A 40 -46.94 1.31 9.12
CA PRO A 40 -46.63 0.89 7.75
C PRO A 40 -47.06 1.91 6.68
N VAL A 41 -48.21 2.56 6.86
CA VAL A 41 -48.73 3.58 5.93
C VAL A 41 -47.82 4.82 5.90
N HIS A 42 -47.40 5.28 7.08
CA HIS A 42 -46.51 6.44 7.19
C HIS A 42 -45.13 6.15 6.60
N TRP A 43 -44.64 4.93 6.79
CA TRP A 43 -43.41 4.48 6.14
C TRP A 43 -43.55 4.46 4.62
N PHE A 44 -44.62 3.88 4.08
CA PHE A 44 -44.80 3.75 2.64
C PHE A 44 -44.83 5.09 1.91
N ILE A 45 -45.59 6.05 2.45
CA ILE A 45 -45.74 7.38 1.82
C ILE A 45 -44.41 8.13 1.89
N ARG A 46 -43.75 8.15 3.05
CA ARG A 46 -42.47 8.83 3.19
C ARG A 46 -41.36 8.19 2.36
N ASP A 47 -41.28 6.86 2.30
CA ASP A 47 -40.30 6.15 1.46
C ASP A 47 -40.50 6.51 -0.02
N THR A 48 -41.77 6.62 -0.45
CA THR A 48 -42.12 7.06 -1.80
C THR A 48 -41.66 8.49 -2.08
N LEU A 49 -41.92 9.42 -1.14
CA LEU A 49 -41.43 10.81 -1.21
C LEU A 49 -39.90 10.89 -1.24
N PHE A 50 -39.22 10.03 -0.48
CA PHE A 50 -37.77 9.94 -0.47
C PHE A 50 -37.20 9.43 -1.78
N ARG A 51 -37.75 8.35 -2.34
CA ARG A 51 -37.31 7.83 -3.64
C ARG A 51 -37.53 8.82 -4.78
N ALA A 52 -38.62 9.58 -4.74
CA ALA A 52 -38.91 10.61 -5.73
C ALA A 52 -37.93 11.79 -5.64
N SER A 53 -37.60 12.24 -4.43
CA SER A 53 -36.77 13.44 -4.22
C SER A 53 -35.27 13.18 -4.08
N LYS A 54 -34.87 11.95 -3.72
CA LYS A 54 -33.51 11.55 -3.30
C LYS A 54 -32.88 12.48 -2.24
N SER A 55 -33.70 13.22 -1.49
CA SER A 55 -33.24 14.23 -0.52
C SER A 55 -34.05 14.15 0.77
N ASN A 56 -33.35 13.97 1.89
CA ASN A 56 -33.98 13.97 3.21
C ASN A 56 -34.66 15.30 3.55
N GLY A 57 -34.10 16.43 3.10
CA GLY A 57 -34.68 17.75 3.33
C GLY A 57 -35.97 17.96 2.55
N ALA A 58 -35.98 17.64 1.26
CA ALA A 58 -37.18 17.76 0.43
C ALA A 58 -38.27 16.79 0.88
N THR A 59 -37.90 15.55 1.23
CA THR A 59 -38.81 14.56 1.81
C THR A 59 -39.42 15.05 3.11
N PHE A 60 -38.61 15.65 3.99
CA PHE A 60 -39.09 16.22 5.25
C PHE A 60 -40.14 17.30 5.00
N VAL A 61 -39.85 18.26 4.12
CA VAL A 61 -40.79 19.35 3.82
C VAL A 61 -42.09 18.80 3.25
N ALA A 62 -42.03 17.89 2.27
CA ALA A 62 -43.23 17.27 1.70
C ALA A 62 -44.02 16.46 2.75
N TRP A 63 -43.35 15.65 3.56
CA TRP A 63 -43.98 14.86 4.61
C TRP A 63 -44.60 15.73 5.71
N PHE A 64 -43.93 16.82 6.08
CA PHE A 64 -44.43 17.76 7.07
C PHE A 64 -45.68 18.48 6.56
N LEU A 65 -45.66 18.94 5.29
CA LEU A 65 -46.77 19.68 4.69
C LEU A 65 -47.99 18.81 4.35
N PHE A 66 -47.80 17.55 3.99
CA PHE A 66 -48.90 16.68 3.52
C PHE A 66 -49.23 15.51 4.45
N GLY A 67 -48.30 15.10 5.32
CA GLY A 67 -48.49 13.93 6.17
C GLY A 67 -49.59 14.10 7.24
N TRP A 68 -49.85 15.34 7.69
CA TRP A 68 -50.92 15.62 8.66
C TRP A 68 -52.31 15.36 8.07
N MET A 69 -52.46 15.42 6.73
CA MET A 69 -53.74 15.11 6.06
C MET A 69 -54.16 13.65 6.27
N LEU A 70 -53.27 12.77 6.72
CA LEU A 70 -53.64 11.41 7.12
C LEU A 70 -54.63 11.41 8.29
N LEU A 71 -54.71 12.47 9.10
CA LEU A 71 -55.68 12.59 10.18
C LEU A 71 -57.13 12.53 9.69
N PHE A 72 -57.40 12.92 8.43
CA PHE A 72 -58.73 12.80 7.84
C PHE A 72 -59.21 11.34 7.73
N PHE A 73 -58.30 10.35 7.72
CA PHE A 73 -58.68 8.94 7.76
C PHE A 73 -59.29 8.50 9.09
N ALA A 74 -59.16 9.30 10.17
CA ALA A 74 -59.84 9.04 11.44
C ALA A 74 -61.30 9.51 11.44
N VAL A 75 -61.70 10.41 10.53
CA VAL A 75 -63.03 11.03 10.50
C VAL A 75 -64.17 10.01 10.35
N PRO A 76 -64.10 9.02 9.45
CA PRO A 76 -65.15 8.00 9.35
C PRO A 76 -65.34 7.18 10.63
N PHE A 77 -64.26 6.98 11.39
CA PHE A 77 -64.29 6.27 12.66
C PHE A 77 -64.90 7.13 13.76
N LEU A 78 -64.54 8.42 13.83
CA LEU A 78 -65.14 9.38 14.76
C LEU A 78 -66.66 9.50 14.58
N LEU A 79 -67.16 9.38 13.35
CA LEU A 79 -68.59 9.42 13.04
C LEU A 79 -69.35 8.13 13.42
N PHE A 80 -68.64 7.01 13.55
CA PHE A 80 -69.23 5.69 13.86
C PHE A 80 -69.08 5.31 15.34
N ASP A 81 -67.91 5.58 15.92
CA ASP A 81 -67.55 5.35 17.31
C ASP A 81 -66.48 6.39 17.70
N GLU A 82 -66.88 7.34 18.55
CA GLU A 82 -66.04 8.47 18.95
C GLU A 82 -64.73 8.01 19.62
N GLN A 83 -64.79 6.97 20.45
CA GLN A 83 -63.63 6.48 21.19
C GLN A 83 -62.64 5.78 20.24
N LEU A 84 -63.14 4.94 19.33
CA LEU A 84 -62.32 4.30 18.29
C LEU A 84 -61.69 5.36 17.36
N GLY A 85 -62.44 6.40 17.00
CA GLY A 85 -61.95 7.49 16.17
C GLY A 85 -60.80 8.27 16.81
N ILE A 86 -60.88 8.54 18.11
CA ILE A 86 -59.81 9.20 18.87
C ILE A 86 -58.55 8.33 18.91
N GLU A 87 -58.67 7.03 19.16
CA GLU A 87 -57.53 6.09 19.19
C GLU A 87 -56.82 6.03 17.82
N VAL A 88 -57.58 5.97 16.73
CA VAL A 88 -57.04 6.00 15.36
C VAL A 88 -56.36 7.33 15.07
N ALA A 89 -56.93 8.47 15.49
CA ALA A 89 -56.34 9.79 15.30
C ALA A 89 -55.00 9.93 16.05
N ILE A 90 -54.92 9.46 17.30
CA ILE A 90 -53.69 9.47 18.10
C ILE A 90 -52.61 8.61 17.42
N TYR A 91 -52.95 7.42 16.96
CA TYR A 91 -52.03 6.54 16.24
C TYR A 91 -51.48 7.23 14.98
N ILE A 92 -52.33 7.87 14.18
CA ILE A 92 -51.90 8.60 12.97
C ILE A 92 -51.02 9.81 13.33
N ALA A 93 -51.37 10.57 14.37
CA ALA A 93 -50.58 11.73 14.81
C ALA A 93 -49.17 11.31 15.26
N ILE A 94 -49.05 10.21 16.02
CA ILE A 94 -47.76 9.67 16.45
C ILE A 94 -46.96 9.18 15.23
N GLY A 95 -47.58 8.47 14.30
CA GLY A 95 -46.93 8.02 13.06
C GLY A 95 -46.40 9.18 12.22
N TRP A 96 -47.18 10.24 12.08
CA TRP A 96 -46.78 11.46 11.39
C TRP A 96 -45.56 12.12 12.05
N ALA A 97 -45.61 12.35 13.36
CA ALA A 97 -44.53 12.98 14.12
C ALA A 97 -43.23 12.16 14.11
N ILE A 98 -43.31 10.83 14.28
CA ILE A 98 -42.14 9.94 14.26
C ILE A 98 -41.45 9.96 12.89
N TRP A 99 -42.21 10.16 11.80
CA TRP A 99 -41.67 10.21 10.43
C TRP A 99 -41.21 11.60 9.99
N CYS A 100 -41.30 12.60 10.86
CA CYS A 100 -40.59 13.87 10.68
C CYS A 100 -39.09 13.75 11.00
N PHE A 101 -38.65 12.74 11.76
CA PHE A 101 -37.21 12.57 12.06
C PHE A 101 -36.45 11.98 10.86
N PRO A 102 -35.27 12.52 10.48
CA PRO A 102 -34.51 12.07 9.31
C PRO A 102 -34.17 10.57 9.41
N GLN A 103 -34.35 9.84 8.31
CA GLN A 103 -33.75 8.51 8.18
C GLN A 103 -32.25 8.69 7.93
N LYS A 104 -31.42 7.81 8.49
CA LYS A 104 -30.00 7.78 8.12
C LYS A 104 -29.95 7.54 6.62
N ALA A 105 -29.48 8.53 5.86
CA ALA A 105 -29.14 8.33 4.47
C ALA A 105 -28.00 7.32 4.46
N ILE A 106 -28.32 6.07 4.18
CA ILE A 106 -27.34 5.14 3.65
C ILE A 106 -27.09 5.69 2.25
N LEU A 107 -25.89 6.25 2.03
CA LEU A 107 -25.43 6.59 0.70
C LEU A 107 -25.70 5.35 -0.16
N SER A 108 -26.46 5.51 -1.25
CA SER A 108 -26.76 4.38 -2.13
C SER A 108 -25.43 3.82 -2.65
N ASP A 109 -25.14 2.57 -2.29
CA ASP A 109 -23.94 1.78 -2.63
C ASP A 109 -23.74 1.51 -4.15
N GLY A 110 -24.28 2.37 -5.02
CA GLY A 110 -24.28 2.18 -6.47
C GLY A 110 -23.06 2.73 -7.20
N GLU A 111 -22.43 3.81 -6.71
CA GLU A 111 -21.34 4.50 -7.44
C GLU A 111 -19.93 3.97 -7.11
N LEU A 112 -19.77 3.33 -5.95
CA LEU A 112 -18.49 2.81 -5.47
C LEU A 112 -18.50 1.27 -5.27
N GLY A 113 -19.55 0.59 -5.72
CA GLY A 113 -19.77 -0.83 -5.45
C GLY A 113 -19.84 -1.11 -3.95
N LYS A 114 -19.08 -2.11 -3.45
CA LYS A 114 -19.06 -2.47 -2.02
C LYS A 114 -18.26 -1.50 -1.12
N ALA A 115 -17.63 -0.48 -1.69
CA ALA A 115 -16.79 0.43 -0.92
C ALA A 115 -17.64 1.47 -0.17
N HIS A 116 -17.37 1.62 1.13
CA HIS A 116 -18.07 2.56 1.99
C HIS A 116 -17.08 3.34 2.86
N PHE A 117 -17.46 4.55 3.26
CA PHE A 117 -16.64 5.38 4.15
C PHE A 117 -16.66 4.82 5.57
N PHE A 118 -15.47 4.67 6.18
CA PHE A 118 -15.35 4.17 7.54
C PHE A 118 -15.76 5.19 8.60
N GLY A 119 -16.75 4.79 9.43
CA GLY A 119 -17.08 5.43 10.69
C GLY A 119 -16.08 5.08 11.80
N LEU A 120 -16.20 5.72 12.97
CA LEU A 120 -15.39 5.35 14.14
C LEU A 120 -15.61 3.90 14.59
N SER A 121 -16.85 3.39 14.46
CA SER A 121 -17.18 2.00 14.74
C SER A 121 -16.43 1.05 13.81
N SER A 122 -16.40 1.33 12.50
CA SER A 122 -15.69 0.53 11.50
C SER A 122 -14.17 0.55 11.71
N LEU A 123 -13.59 1.71 12.07
CA LEU A 123 -12.17 1.82 12.42
C LEU A 123 -11.83 1.00 13.68
N LYS A 124 -12.75 0.95 14.65
CA LYS A 124 -12.58 0.14 15.85
C LYS A 124 -12.69 -1.34 15.57
N SER A 125 -13.70 -1.78 14.80
CA SER A 125 -13.87 -3.19 14.43
C SER A 125 -12.76 -3.69 13.52
N GLY A 126 -12.25 -2.85 12.63
CA GLY A 126 -11.08 -3.14 11.80
C GLY A 126 -9.74 -3.03 12.53
N HIS A 127 -9.73 -2.80 13.85
CA HIS A 127 -8.52 -2.66 14.65
C HIS A 127 -7.51 -1.63 14.11
N LEU A 128 -7.97 -0.49 13.59
CA LEU A 128 -7.14 0.57 13.00
C LEU A 128 -6.87 1.75 13.95
N LEU A 129 -7.51 1.80 15.12
CA LEU A 129 -7.29 2.85 16.12
C LEU A 129 -6.10 2.51 17.03
N ASN A 130 -4.90 2.44 16.45
CA ASN A 130 -3.67 2.08 17.18
C ASN A 130 -2.78 3.30 17.45
N LYS A 131 -1.97 3.22 18.51
CA LYS A 131 -0.95 4.22 18.85
C LYS A 131 0.40 3.98 18.17
N ASN A 132 0.56 2.83 17.53
CA ASN A 132 1.79 2.38 16.90
C ASN A 132 1.51 1.71 15.54
N GLY A 133 2.57 1.60 14.74
CA GLY A 133 2.56 0.96 13.43
C GLY A 133 2.59 1.97 12.27
N ILE A 134 2.06 1.55 11.12
CA ILE A 134 2.01 2.35 9.89
C ILE A 134 0.84 3.33 9.98
N VAL A 135 1.15 4.62 10.10
CA VAL A 135 0.15 5.68 10.27
C VAL A 135 -0.50 6.03 8.94
N LEU A 136 -1.82 5.80 8.88
CA LEU A 136 -2.67 6.07 7.73
C LEU A 136 -3.33 7.45 7.83
N GLY A 137 -3.47 7.98 9.03
CA GLY A 137 -4.00 9.31 9.28
C GLY A 137 -4.45 9.50 10.73
N LYS A 138 -5.39 10.43 10.94
CA LYS A 138 -5.95 10.76 12.25
C LYS A 138 -7.43 11.06 12.10
N LYS A 139 -8.23 10.63 13.08
CA LYS A 139 -9.64 11.02 13.21
C LYS A 139 -9.87 11.53 14.62
N GLU A 140 -10.37 12.76 14.73
CA GLU A 140 -10.48 13.49 16.00
C GLU A 140 -9.11 13.52 16.69
N ASN A 141 -8.96 13.01 17.92
CA ASN A 141 -7.69 12.91 18.64
C ASN A 141 -7.08 11.50 18.64
N ARG A 142 -7.48 10.64 17.71
CA ARG A 142 -7.01 9.25 17.60
C ARG A 142 -6.23 9.03 16.31
N LEU A 143 -5.05 8.44 16.43
CA LEU A 143 -4.28 7.95 15.28
C LEU A 143 -5.02 6.78 14.63
N ILE A 144 -5.02 6.78 13.30
CA ILE A 144 -5.41 5.65 12.48
C ILE A 144 -4.10 5.03 12.00
N ALA A 145 -3.79 3.85 12.52
CA ALA A 145 -2.56 3.14 12.20
C ALA A 145 -2.83 1.65 12.06
N LYS A 146 -2.19 1.05 11.06
CA LYS A 146 -2.09 -0.41 10.93
C LYS A 146 -0.96 -0.87 11.84
N LYS A 147 -1.21 -1.82 12.75
CA LYS A 147 -0.20 -2.27 13.72
C LYS A 147 1.08 -2.76 13.01
N SER A 148 2.22 -2.66 13.69
CA SER A 148 3.52 -3.04 13.13
C SER A 148 3.61 -4.51 12.73
N ASP A 149 2.88 -5.38 13.43
CA ASP A 149 2.79 -6.83 13.24
C ASP A 149 1.70 -7.25 12.24
N ALA A 150 0.89 -6.32 11.74
CA ALA A 150 -0.19 -6.64 10.81
C ALA A 150 0.34 -6.81 9.38
N GLU A 151 -0.09 -7.88 8.70
CA GLU A 151 0.28 -8.21 7.32
C GLU A 151 -0.26 -7.24 6.28
N GLY A 152 0.46 -7.09 5.16
CA GLY A 152 0.03 -6.33 3.98
C GLY A 152 0.80 -5.03 3.74
N ASN A 153 0.79 -4.57 2.49
CA ASN A 153 1.53 -3.40 2.01
C ASN A 153 0.66 -2.14 2.03
N VAL A 154 1.30 -0.97 2.23
CA VAL A 154 0.63 0.34 2.22
C VAL A 154 1.24 1.20 1.12
N ALA A 155 0.38 1.75 0.26
CA ALA A 155 0.75 2.73 -0.75
C ALA A 155 0.07 4.07 -0.45
N ILE A 156 0.83 5.16 -0.46
CA ILE A 156 0.35 6.52 -0.19
C ILE A 156 0.52 7.36 -1.45
N PHE A 157 -0.60 7.82 -2.01
CA PHE A 157 -0.63 8.63 -3.21
C PHE A 157 -0.99 10.09 -2.88
N GLY A 158 -0.41 11.03 -3.61
CA GLY A 158 -0.70 12.45 -3.48
C GLY A 158 0.31 13.31 -4.21
N GLY A 159 -0.11 14.51 -4.64
CA GLY A 159 0.76 15.49 -5.28
C GLY A 159 1.87 16.02 -4.37
N ALA A 160 2.75 16.88 -4.90
CA ALA A 160 3.70 17.61 -4.07
C ALA A 160 2.96 18.49 -3.05
N GLY A 161 3.48 18.59 -1.82
CA GLY A 161 2.88 19.45 -0.78
C GLY A 161 1.62 18.92 -0.10
N THR A 162 1.07 17.76 -0.48
CA THR A 162 -0.15 17.21 0.15
C THR A 162 0.07 16.59 1.54
N GLY A 163 1.26 16.74 2.11
CA GLY A 163 1.56 16.26 3.45
C GLY A 163 1.89 14.77 3.58
N LYS A 164 2.22 14.04 2.50
CA LYS A 164 2.60 12.61 2.57
C LYS A 164 3.68 12.32 3.61
N THR A 165 4.75 13.12 3.63
CA THR A 165 5.83 12.96 4.61
C THR A 165 5.36 13.32 6.03
N ALA A 166 4.79 14.52 6.20
CA ALA A 166 4.42 15.05 7.50
C ALA A 166 3.23 14.33 8.17
N GLY A 167 2.27 13.84 7.39
CA GLY A 167 1.03 13.22 7.86
C GLY A 167 1.10 11.70 7.99
N ASN A 168 2.01 11.04 7.28
CA ASN A 168 2.10 9.57 7.28
C ASN A 168 3.50 9.05 7.60
N LEU A 169 4.53 9.40 6.82
CA LEU A 169 5.87 8.81 6.98
C LEU A 169 6.54 9.17 8.30
N ILE A 170 6.61 10.46 8.66
CA ILE A 170 7.20 10.91 9.93
C ILE A 170 6.45 10.28 11.12
N PRO A 171 5.11 10.40 11.24
CA PRO A 171 4.37 9.73 12.32
C PRO A 171 4.58 8.21 12.37
N THR A 172 4.70 7.55 11.21
CA THR A 172 5.03 6.12 11.13
C THR A 172 6.39 5.85 11.76
N LEU A 173 7.46 6.52 11.31
CA LEU A 173 8.81 6.31 11.84
C LEU A 173 8.95 6.67 13.33
N LEU A 174 8.12 7.60 13.83
CA LEU A 174 8.06 7.97 15.25
C LEU A 174 7.36 6.91 16.13
N THR A 175 6.45 6.11 15.57
CA THR A 175 5.56 5.23 16.35
C THR A 175 5.70 3.74 16.03
N TYR A 176 6.34 3.39 14.91
CA TYR A 176 6.57 2.02 14.48
C TYR A 176 7.41 1.26 15.52
N GLN A 177 6.97 0.04 15.84
CA GLN A 177 7.62 -0.82 16.84
C GLN A 177 8.36 -1.92 16.09
N GLY A 178 9.64 -1.67 15.81
CA GLY A 178 10.49 -2.54 15.03
C GLY A 178 11.68 -1.77 14.48
N ASN A 179 12.40 -2.40 13.55
CA ASN A 179 13.43 -1.75 12.76
C ASN A 179 12.89 -1.47 11.35
N ALA A 180 13.45 -0.47 10.68
CA ALA A 180 13.05 -0.14 9.31
C ALA A 180 14.27 0.15 8.44
N PHE A 181 14.13 -0.20 7.16
CA PHE A 181 14.99 0.26 6.08
C PHE A 181 14.33 1.47 5.43
N VAL A 182 14.93 2.64 5.59
CA VAL A 182 14.35 3.95 5.25
C VAL A 182 15.19 4.59 4.15
N VAL A 183 14.60 4.78 2.96
CA VAL A 183 15.23 5.54 1.87
C VAL A 183 14.82 7.00 1.97
N ASP A 184 15.78 7.87 2.24
CA ASP A 184 15.58 9.28 2.57
C ASP A 184 16.24 10.20 1.52
N ILE A 185 15.51 10.47 0.43
CA ILE A 185 15.97 11.27 -0.74
C ILE A 185 16.04 12.78 -0.45
N LYS A 186 15.30 13.22 0.57
CA LYS A 186 15.42 14.55 1.17
C LYS A 186 15.70 14.24 2.62
N PRO A 187 16.86 14.55 3.21
CA PRO A 187 17.29 14.07 4.54
C PRO A 187 16.42 14.57 5.71
N GLU A 188 15.13 14.79 5.52
CA GLU A 188 14.14 15.25 6.47
C GLU A 188 13.69 14.14 7.41
N LEU A 189 13.64 12.87 6.96
CA LEU A 189 13.21 11.77 7.81
C LEU A 189 14.26 11.51 8.88
N LEU A 190 15.52 11.30 8.49
CA LEU A 190 16.62 11.08 9.44
C LEU A 190 16.74 12.23 10.44
N VAL A 191 16.68 13.48 9.98
CA VAL A 191 16.76 14.66 10.86
C VAL A 191 15.62 14.69 11.87
N LYS A 192 14.39 14.38 11.45
CA LYS A 192 13.20 14.47 12.32
C LYS A 192 13.00 13.26 13.22
N THR A 193 13.44 12.06 12.82
CA THR A 193 13.11 10.82 13.54
C THR A 193 14.32 10.05 14.03
N GLY A 194 15.50 10.23 13.43
CA GLY A 194 16.68 9.44 13.73
C GLY A 194 17.20 9.55 15.17
N HIS A 195 16.87 10.62 15.89
CA HIS A 195 17.26 10.78 17.29
C HIS A 195 16.54 9.80 18.23
N LEU A 196 15.40 9.23 17.83
CA LEU A 196 14.68 8.20 18.59
C LEU A 196 15.21 6.78 18.34
N HIS A 197 16.02 6.60 17.30
CA HIS A 197 16.55 5.30 16.91
C HIS A 197 18.02 5.22 17.33
N ALA A 198 18.24 4.80 18.58
CA ALA A 198 19.59 4.71 19.16
C ALA A 198 20.49 3.72 18.40
N ASN A 199 19.91 2.63 17.89
CA ASN A 199 20.51 1.58 17.07
C ASN A 199 20.52 1.91 15.55
N LYS A 200 20.47 3.19 15.15
CA LYS A 200 20.49 3.53 13.72
C LYS A 200 21.86 3.30 13.10
N LYS A 201 21.87 2.76 11.89
CA LYS A 201 22.98 2.80 10.93
C LYS A 201 22.60 3.72 9.78
N VAL A 202 23.50 4.63 9.41
CA VAL A 202 23.25 5.65 8.37
C VAL A 202 24.22 5.45 7.22
N LEU A 203 23.68 5.06 6.06
CA LEU A 203 24.38 5.04 4.79
C LEU A 203 24.16 6.38 4.09
N SER A 204 25.12 7.31 4.23
CA SER A 204 25.01 8.67 3.72
C SER A 204 25.77 8.85 2.41
N PHE A 205 25.06 9.26 1.35
CA PHE A 205 25.60 9.64 0.05
C PHE A 205 26.03 11.12 0.01
N ILE A 206 26.06 11.78 1.17
CA ILE A 206 26.50 13.17 1.31
C ILE A 206 27.85 13.17 2.04
N GLU A 207 27.91 12.48 3.18
CA GLU A 207 29.09 12.34 4.03
C GLU A 207 29.20 10.89 4.49
N PRO A 208 29.82 10.00 3.68
CA PRO A 208 29.93 8.59 4.00
C PRO A 208 30.74 8.32 5.27
N THR A 209 30.12 7.70 6.27
CA THR A 209 30.80 7.21 7.49
C THR A 209 30.77 5.69 7.60
N LEU A 210 29.70 5.08 7.10
CA LEU A 210 29.53 3.65 6.88
C LEU A 210 29.54 3.36 5.37
N ALA A 211 29.88 2.14 5.02
CA ALA A 211 29.89 1.65 3.65
C ALA A 211 28.75 0.66 3.40
N TYR A 212 28.57 0.29 2.15
CA TYR A 212 27.78 -0.83 1.68
C TYR A 212 28.51 -1.44 0.49
N ASP A 213 29.32 -2.46 0.74
CA ASP A 213 29.95 -3.25 -0.32
C ASP A 213 28.96 -4.33 -0.79
N PRO A 214 28.42 -4.23 -2.02
CA PRO A 214 27.47 -5.21 -2.54
C PRO A 214 28.02 -6.64 -2.59
N LEU A 215 29.35 -6.79 -2.59
CA LEU A 215 30.01 -8.10 -2.62
C LEU A 215 29.92 -8.84 -1.29
N ALA A 216 29.74 -8.13 -0.18
CA ALA A 216 29.73 -8.71 1.17
C ALA A 216 28.56 -9.69 1.41
N ASN A 217 27.54 -9.66 0.55
CA ASN A 217 26.34 -10.49 0.66
C ASN A 217 26.28 -11.58 -0.44
N LEU A 218 27.36 -11.79 -1.19
CA LEU A 218 27.41 -12.76 -2.29
C LEU A 218 27.86 -14.13 -1.78
N GLU A 219 26.90 -15.00 -1.52
CA GLU A 219 27.12 -16.38 -1.09
C GLU A 219 27.10 -17.34 -2.28
N THR A 220 26.16 -17.12 -3.22
CA THR A 220 25.89 -18.04 -4.32
C THR A 220 26.10 -17.40 -5.69
N TYR A 221 26.18 -18.26 -6.70
CA TYR A 221 26.23 -17.87 -8.11
C TYR A 221 25.04 -16.99 -8.54
N THR A 222 23.83 -17.28 -8.04
CA THR A 222 22.63 -16.50 -8.41
C THR A 222 22.67 -15.10 -7.84
N ASP A 223 23.27 -14.89 -6.67
CA ASP A 223 23.45 -13.57 -6.06
C ASP A 223 24.24 -12.63 -6.97
N VAL A 224 25.29 -13.17 -7.60
CA VAL A 224 26.18 -12.42 -8.48
C VAL A 224 25.47 -12.02 -9.77
N ILE A 225 24.66 -12.93 -10.32
CA ILE A 225 23.82 -12.63 -11.49
C ILE A 225 22.80 -11.55 -11.15
N ASP A 226 22.12 -11.66 -10.01
CA ASP A 226 21.12 -10.69 -9.56
C ASP A 226 21.75 -9.30 -9.37
N LEU A 227 22.96 -9.25 -8.82
CA LEU A 227 23.75 -8.01 -8.73
C LEU A 227 24.01 -7.43 -10.12
N ALA A 228 24.54 -8.23 -11.05
CA ALA A 228 24.86 -7.75 -12.39
C ALA A 228 23.62 -7.25 -13.15
N LYS A 229 22.49 -7.97 -13.03
CA LYS A 229 21.20 -7.58 -13.61
C LYS A 229 20.63 -6.31 -13.00
N THR A 230 20.86 -6.08 -11.71
CA THR A 230 20.42 -4.85 -11.03
C THR A 230 21.24 -3.64 -11.47
N VAL A 231 22.56 -3.81 -11.64
CA VAL A 231 23.47 -2.74 -12.09
C VAL A 231 23.28 -2.43 -13.57
N ILE A 232 23.08 -3.45 -14.41
CA ILE A 232 22.91 -3.32 -15.86
C ILE A 232 21.49 -3.80 -16.23
N PRO A 233 20.44 -2.99 -15.98
CA PRO A 233 19.07 -3.42 -16.21
C PRO A 233 18.76 -3.57 -17.70
N ILE A 234 18.02 -4.63 -18.03
CA ILE A 234 17.48 -4.91 -19.37
C ILE A 234 15.98 -4.62 -19.34
N SER A 235 15.52 -3.74 -20.23
CA SER A 235 14.08 -3.45 -20.36
C SER A 235 13.39 -4.65 -21.04
N PRO A 236 12.20 -5.07 -20.59
CA PRO A 236 11.41 -6.10 -21.28
C PRO A 236 11.09 -5.76 -22.74
N GLU A 237 11.08 -4.47 -23.09
CA GLU A 237 10.79 -3.97 -24.45
C GLU A 237 12.02 -3.94 -25.36
N MET A 238 13.21 -4.26 -24.83
CA MET A 238 14.46 -4.24 -25.58
C MET A 238 14.51 -5.41 -26.58
N LYS A 239 14.57 -5.08 -27.87
CA LYS A 239 14.58 -6.09 -28.95
C LYS A 239 15.88 -6.91 -29.00
N GLU A 240 17.03 -6.31 -28.70
CA GLU A 240 18.35 -6.94 -28.82
C GLU A 240 19.14 -6.76 -27.51
N PRO A 241 18.90 -7.60 -26.49
CA PRO A 241 19.53 -7.47 -25.18
C PRO A 241 20.95 -8.06 -25.10
N TYR A 242 21.43 -8.70 -26.17
CA TYR A 242 22.66 -9.50 -26.18
C TYR A 242 23.89 -8.78 -25.61
N PHE A 243 24.08 -7.50 -25.93
CA PHE A 243 25.20 -6.72 -25.38
C PHE A 243 25.06 -6.51 -23.87
N LYS A 244 23.87 -6.22 -23.37
CA LYS A 244 23.63 -6.11 -21.93
C LYS A 244 23.78 -7.43 -21.21
N GLU A 245 23.29 -8.53 -21.77
CA GLU A 245 23.47 -9.88 -21.19
C GLU A 245 24.96 -10.24 -21.12
N SER A 246 25.71 -9.94 -22.17
CA SER A 246 27.17 -10.12 -22.20
C SER A 246 27.87 -9.24 -21.17
N ALA A 247 27.43 -7.99 -20.99
CA ALA A 247 28.01 -7.07 -20.02
C ALA A 247 27.71 -7.53 -18.58
N GLN A 248 26.50 -8.05 -18.34
CA GLN A 248 26.12 -8.69 -17.08
C GLN A 248 27.03 -9.90 -16.79
N ASN A 249 27.32 -10.74 -17.78
CA ASN A 249 28.21 -11.90 -17.61
C ASN A 249 29.65 -11.48 -17.27
N ILE A 250 30.18 -10.43 -17.92
CA ILE A 250 31.52 -9.89 -17.60
C ILE A 250 31.55 -9.30 -16.19
N LEU A 251 30.54 -8.52 -15.81
CA LEU A 251 30.45 -7.96 -14.45
C LEU A 251 30.32 -9.08 -13.41
N ALA A 252 29.43 -10.05 -13.66
CA ALA A 252 29.21 -11.17 -12.77
C ALA A 252 30.47 -12.01 -12.58
N SER A 253 31.14 -12.38 -13.67
CA SER A 253 32.40 -13.14 -13.60
C SER A 253 33.47 -12.39 -12.81
N ALA A 254 33.66 -11.09 -13.05
CA ALA A 254 34.62 -10.30 -12.28
C ALA A 254 34.24 -10.17 -10.80
N CYS A 255 32.96 -9.95 -10.47
CA CYS A 255 32.47 -9.93 -9.10
C CYS A 255 32.73 -11.26 -8.39
N TRP A 256 32.38 -12.40 -8.99
CA TRP A 256 32.62 -13.72 -8.39
C TRP A 256 34.11 -14.04 -8.25
N GLU A 257 34.90 -13.64 -9.24
CA GLU A 257 36.34 -13.86 -9.26
C GLU A 257 37.02 -13.13 -8.11
N PHE A 258 36.73 -11.84 -7.95
CA PHE A 258 37.48 -10.99 -7.03
C PHE A 258 36.75 -10.68 -5.72
N LYS A 259 35.56 -11.27 -5.46
CA LYS A 259 34.76 -10.93 -4.26
C LYS A 259 35.51 -11.05 -2.94
N GLU A 260 36.54 -11.89 -2.83
CA GLU A 260 37.35 -12.04 -1.61
C GLU A 260 38.48 -11.01 -1.52
N GLU A 261 39.04 -10.61 -2.66
CA GLU A 261 40.28 -9.80 -2.75
C GLU A 261 40.02 -8.32 -2.97
N LYS A 262 38.89 -7.96 -3.57
CA LYS A 262 38.57 -6.61 -4.02
C LYS A 262 37.20 -6.19 -3.52
N SER A 263 37.06 -4.89 -3.32
CA SER A 263 35.80 -4.19 -3.14
C SER A 263 35.10 -3.97 -4.48
N PHE A 264 33.80 -3.66 -4.46
CA PHE A 264 33.07 -3.37 -5.71
C PHE A 264 33.65 -2.18 -6.48
N SER A 265 34.10 -1.12 -5.80
CA SER A 265 34.79 0.00 -6.47
C SER A 265 36.07 -0.42 -7.20
N GLU A 266 36.84 -1.33 -6.61
CA GLU A 266 38.10 -1.81 -7.22
C GLU A 266 37.83 -2.73 -8.40
N ILE A 267 36.75 -3.52 -8.37
CA ILE A 267 36.30 -4.32 -9.52
C ILE A 267 35.81 -3.39 -10.64
N ALA A 268 35.04 -2.36 -10.31
CA ALA A 268 34.63 -1.36 -11.29
C ALA A 268 35.83 -0.64 -11.91
N GLU A 269 36.82 -0.25 -11.10
CA GLU A 269 38.08 0.34 -11.56
C GLU A 269 38.85 -0.62 -12.47
N PHE A 270 38.96 -1.89 -12.11
CA PHE A 270 39.59 -2.91 -12.95
C PHE A 270 38.89 -3.02 -14.33
N LEU A 271 37.56 -3.16 -14.35
CA LEU A 271 36.78 -3.30 -15.57
C LEU A 271 36.80 -2.05 -16.45
N THR A 272 37.00 -0.87 -15.85
CA THR A 272 36.97 0.43 -16.55
C THR A 272 38.34 0.94 -16.96
N ALA A 273 39.42 0.52 -16.31
CA ALA A 273 40.78 0.99 -16.58
C ALA A 273 41.59 0.05 -17.48
N ASN A 274 41.24 -1.24 -17.56
CA ASN A 274 42.02 -2.23 -18.31
C ASN A 274 41.47 -2.47 -19.72
N PRO A 275 42.31 -2.83 -20.71
CA PRO A 275 41.86 -3.28 -22.02
C PRO A 275 40.96 -4.52 -21.97
N ALA A 276 40.08 -4.66 -22.97
CA ALA A 276 39.07 -5.73 -23.03
C ALA A 276 39.70 -7.13 -23.03
N ASP A 277 40.70 -7.33 -23.89
CA ASP A 277 41.47 -8.58 -24.02
C ASP A 277 42.12 -8.97 -22.70
N LYS A 278 42.71 -8.01 -21.96
CA LYS A 278 43.30 -8.27 -20.63
C LYS A 278 42.24 -8.77 -19.65
N ILE A 279 41.07 -8.14 -19.61
CA ILE A 279 39.96 -8.53 -18.72
C ILE A 279 39.48 -9.94 -19.06
N ILE A 280 39.17 -10.20 -20.34
CA ILE A 280 38.66 -11.51 -20.78
C ILE A 280 39.69 -12.62 -20.52
N ASN A 281 40.96 -12.41 -20.88
CA ASN A 281 42.01 -13.40 -20.69
C ASN A 281 42.21 -13.73 -19.21
N GLN A 282 42.19 -12.72 -18.34
CA GLN A 282 42.33 -12.93 -16.90
C GLN A 282 41.17 -13.76 -16.35
N LEU A 283 39.92 -13.42 -16.68
CA LEU A 283 38.74 -14.14 -16.20
C LEU A 283 38.65 -15.56 -16.80
N ALA A 284 39.05 -15.76 -18.06
CA ALA A 284 39.10 -17.07 -18.70
C ALA A 284 40.17 -18.00 -18.08
N SER A 285 41.25 -17.41 -17.54
CA SER A 285 42.32 -18.15 -16.86
C SER A 285 42.02 -18.50 -15.39
N SER A 286 40.89 -18.07 -14.84
CA SER A 286 40.46 -18.35 -13.46
C SER A 286 40.51 -19.84 -13.13
N GLU A 287 40.65 -20.22 -11.86
CA GLU A 287 40.46 -21.62 -11.44
C GLU A 287 39.00 -21.93 -11.07
N LYS A 288 38.16 -20.90 -10.91
CA LYS A 288 36.76 -21.01 -10.51
C LYS A 288 35.89 -21.39 -11.70
N SER A 289 35.13 -22.48 -11.56
CA SER A 289 34.27 -23.02 -12.62
C SER A 289 33.21 -22.00 -13.06
N GLU A 290 32.57 -21.33 -12.11
CA GLU A 290 31.50 -20.36 -12.39
C GLU A 290 32.02 -19.13 -13.15
N THR A 291 33.21 -18.63 -12.79
CA THR A 291 33.86 -17.53 -13.53
C THR A 291 34.08 -17.92 -14.98
N LYS A 292 34.61 -19.13 -15.23
CA LYS A 292 34.82 -19.65 -16.59
C LYS A 292 33.51 -19.79 -17.37
N ILE A 293 32.46 -20.32 -16.75
CA ILE A 293 31.17 -20.51 -17.40
C ILE A 293 30.59 -19.15 -17.83
N LEU A 294 30.61 -18.15 -16.95
CA LEU A 294 30.10 -16.81 -17.24
C LEU A 294 30.90 -16.12 -18.35
N ILE A 295 32.23 -16.13 -18.26
CA ILE A 295 33.07 -15.46 -19.26
C ILE A 295 33.07 -16.18 -20.61
N ASN A 296 32.83 -17.50 -20.63
CA ASN A 296 32.74 -18.24 -21.89
C ASN A 296 31.52 -17.80 -22.74
N ALA A 297 30.48 -17.23 -22.13
CA ALA A 297 29.35 -16.66 -22.86
C ALA A 297 29.76 -15.46 -23.74
N VAL A 298 30.91 -14.83 -23.45
CA VAL A 298 31.49 -13.74 -24.27
C VAL A 298 32.71 -14.21 -25.08
N ALA A 299 33.03 -15.50 -25.06
CA ALA A 299 34.09 -16.07 -25.88
C ALA A 299 33.68 -16.06 -27.37
N GLY A 300 34.59 -15.62 -28.24
CA GLY A 300 34.36 -15.60 -29.69
C GLY A 300 33.59 -14.38 -30.21
N ILE A 301 33.25 -13.41 -29.36
CA ILE A 301 32.76 -12.10 -29.82
C ILE A 301 33.83 -11.42 -30.69
N LYS A 302 33.42 -10.89 -31.85
CA LYS A 302 34.33 -10.16 -32.75
C LYS A 302 34.86 -8.90 -32.07
N SER A 303 36.10 -8.50 -32.38
CA SER A 303 36.78 -7.36 -31.72
C SER A 303 35.96 -6.06 -31.72
N GLU A 304 35.26 -5.74 -32.81
CA GLU A 304 34.41 -4.54 -32.92
C GLU A 304 33.18 -4.59 -31.99
N GLN A 305 32.56 -5.78 -31.88
CA GLN A 305 31.43 -6.02 -31.00
C GLN A 305 31.88 -6.01 -29.54
N LEU A 306 33.06 -6.57 -29.25
CA LEU A 306 33.67 -6.53 -27.91
C LEU A 306 33.97 -5.10 -27.47
N ALA A 307 34.45 -4.24 -28.38
CA ALA A 307 34.68 -2.83 -28.07
C ALA A 307 33.36 -2.11 -27.71
N SER A 308 32.30 -2.34 -28.47
CA SER A 308 30.97 -1.77 -28.21
C SER A 308 30.38 -2.25 -26.88
N LEU A 309 30.48 -3.56 -26.61
CA LEU A 309 30.09 -4.19 -25.35
C LEU A 309 30.82 -3.58 -24.15
N MET A 310 32.14 -3.45 -24.24
CA MET A 310 32.96 -2.90 -23.16
C MET A 310 32.68 -1.41 -22.92
N ASN A 311 32.32 -0.64 -23.96
CA ASN A 311 31.89 0.74 -23.79
C ASN A 311 30.59 0.84 -22.99
N GLU A 312 29.62 -0.05 -23.24
CA GLU A 312 28.38 -0.11 -22.46
C GLU A 312 28.63 -0.46 -20.99
N LEU A 313 29.49 -1.46 -20.74
CA LEU A 313 29.91 -1.83 -19.39
C LEU A 313 30.61 -0.66 -18.69
N ARG A 314 31.54 0.02 -19.38
CA ARG A 314 32.28 1.18 -18.84
C ARG A 314 31.37 2.33 -18.50
N ASN A 315 30.43 2.68 -19.37
CA ASN A 315 29.48 3.76 -19.14
C ASN A 315 28.64 3.53 -17.88
N THR A 316 28.36 2.26 -17.55
CA THR A 316 27.62 1.90 -16.34
C THR A 316 28.52 1.93 -15.09
N LEU A 317 29.75 1.44 -15.19
CA LEU A 317 30.63 1.23 -14.04
C LEU A 317 31.54 2.41 -13.70
N VAL A 318 31.79 3.33 -14.64
CA VAL A 318 32.75 4.43 -14.46
C VAL A 318 32.44 5.28 -13.23
N ILE A 319 31.17 5.45 -12.89
CA ILE A 319 30.77 6.20 -11.71
C ILE A 319 31.26 5.54 -10.41
N PHE A 320 31.21 4.22 -10.30
CA PHE A 320 31.71 3.48 -9.13
C PHE A 320 33.25 3.52 -9.03
N ALA A 321 33.94 3.68 -10.17
CA ALA A 321 35.38 3.77 -10.22
C ALA A 321 35.93 5.19 -9.94
N THR A 322 35.13 6.23 -10.21
CA THR A 322 35.61 7.63 -10.26
C THR A 322 34.94 8.58 -9.28
N ASP A 323 33.67 8.35 -8.91
CA ASP A 323 32.96 9.22 -7.97
C ASP A 323 33.47 8.96 -6.54
N PRO A 324 34.04 9.98 -5.85
CA PRO A 324 34.65 9.77 -4.53
C PRO A 324 33.68 9.21 -3.48
N VAL A 325 32.41 9.64 -3.53
CA VAL A 325 31.38 9.19 -2.59
C VAL A 325 31.08 7.72 -2.82
N LEU A 326 30.84 7.31 -4.07
CA LEU A 326 30.59 5.89 -4.37
C LEU A 326 31.80 5.01 -4.12
N LYS A 327 33.03 5.49 -4.39
CA LYS A 327 34.24 4.76 -4.01
C LYS A 327 34.22 4.46 -2.52
N THR A 328 34.09 5.49 -1.67
CA THR A 328 34.04 5.30 -0.20
C THR A 328 32.89 4.40 0.25
N LEU A 329 31.70 4.56 -0.35
CA LEU A 329 30.55 3.74 -0.01
C LEU A 329 30.73 2.28 -0.43
N THR A 330 31.52 1.99 -1.45
CA THR A 330 31.68 0.62 -1.97
C THR A 330 33.04 -0.01 -1.66
N SER A 331 33.96 0.68 -0.95
CA SER A 331 35.36 0.28 -0.75
C SER A 331 35.70 -0.42 0.57
N HIS A 332 34.76 -0.60 1.52
CA HIS A 332 35.10 -1.06 2.88
C HIS A 332 34.22 -2.22 3.37
N LYS A 333 34.79 -3.44 3.40
CA LYS A 333 34.10 -4.63 3.91
C LYS A 333 33.81 -4.59 5.43
N GLU A 334 34.75 -4.09 6.25
CA GLU A 334 34.60 -4.11 7.72
C GLU A 334 33.50 -3.19 8.25
N LYS A 335 33.33 -2.01 7.62
CA LYS A 335 32.30 -1.02 7.97
C LYS A 335 31.07 -1.10 7.06
N SER A 336 30.92 -2.20 6.32
CA SER A 336 29.81 -2.40 5.42
C SER A 336 28.56 -2.74 6.20
N ILE A 337 27.51 -1.95 6.00
CA ILE A 337 26.15 -2.35 6.35
C ILE A 337 25.79 -3.56 5.51
N ARG A 338 25.10 -4.52 6.10
CA ARG A 338 24.58 -5.72 5.43
C ARG A 338 23.05 -5.77 5.58
N PRO A 339 22.30 -6.40 4.66
CA PRO A 339 20.86 -6.59 4.80
C PRO A 339 20.43 -7.16 6.16
N GLN A 340 21.22 -8.08 6.71
CA GLN A 340 21.02 -8.71 8.02
C GLN A 340 21.00 -7.72 9.18
N ASP A 341 21.65 -6.55 9.04
CA ASP A 341 21.69 -5.54 10.08
C ASP A 341 20.30 -5.02 10.46
N ILE A 342 19.32 -5.11 9.55
CA ILE A 342 17.94 -4.67 9.79
C ILE A 342 17.22 -5.49 10.85
N GLU A 343 17.72 -6.67 11.22
CA GLU A 343 17.18 -7.44 12.36
C GLU A 343 17.37 -6.70 13.68
N GLU A 344 18.45 -5.91 13.80
CA GLU A 344 18.83 -5.25 15.05
C GLU A 344 18.94 -3.73 14.94
N ASN A 345 18.89 -3.15 13.74
CA ASN A 345 19.19 -1.74 13.49
C ASN A 345 18.16 -1.07 12.58
N TRP A 346 17.92 0.22 12.82
CA TRP A 346 17.28 1.07 11.84
C TRP A 346 18.30 1.45 10.77
N VAL A 347 18.02 1.16 9.50
CA VAL A 347 18.94 1.47 8.40
C VAL A 347 18.38 2.64 7.61
N TYR A 348 19.08 3.78 7.68
CA TYR A 348 18.76 4.97 6.89
C TYR A 348 19.69 5.05 5.69
N VAL A 349 19.12 5.12 4.49
CA VAL A 349 19.85 5.39 3.24
C VAL A 349 19.55 6.82 2.84
N VAL A 350 20.51 7.71 3.06
CA VAL A 350 20.35 9.16 2.89
C VAL A 350 21.06 9.61 1.64
N LEU A 351 20.35 10.29 0.74
CA LEU A 351 20.92 10.84 -0.47
C LEU A 351 20.27 12.17 -0.84
N PRO A 352 20.96 13.08 -1.53
CA PRO A 352 20.36 14.34 -1.97
C PRO A 352 19.55 14.12 -3.26
N GLU A 353 18.33 14.70 -3.32
CA GLU A 353 17.43 14.63 -4.48
C GLU A 353 18.12 14.99 -5.80
N SER A 354 19.02 15.98 -5.78
CA SER A 354 19.80 16.43 -6.94
C SER A 354 20.75 15.38 -7.52
N LYS A 355 21.13 14.37 -6.75
CA LYS A 355 21.99 13.25 -7.18
C LYS A 355 21.24 11.93 -7.32
N LEU A 356 19.91 11.92 -7.16
CA LEU A 356 19.12 10.69 -7.24
C LEU A 356 19.33 9.94 -8.55
N GLN A 357 19.34 10.63 -9.70
CA GLN A 357 19.55 9.98 -11.01
C GLN A 357 20.97 9.42 -11.14
N VAL A 358 21.95 10.12 -10.59
CA VAL A 358 23.37 9.76 -10.61
C VAL A 358 23.61 8.49 -9.78
N TYR A 359 23.02 8.43 -8.58
CA TYR A 359 23.20 7.32 -7.64
C TYR A 359 22.13 6.23 -7.75
N LYS A 360 21.20 6.34 -8.71
CA LYS A 360 20.12 5.39 -8.93
C LYS A 360 20.60 3.94 -9.07
N PRO A 361 21.65 3.61 -9.85
CA PRO A 361 22.09 2.22 -9.98
C PRO A 361 22.52 1.61 -8.63
N PHE A 362 23.26 2.37 -7.82
CA PHE A 362 23.70 1.89 -6.51
C PHE A 362 22.55 1.80 -5.51
N LEU A 363 21.65 2.79 -5.50
CA LEU A 363 20.44 2.74 -4.67
C LEU A 363 19.58 1.52 -5.01
N SER A 364 19.37 1.25 -6.31
CA SER A 364 18.66 0.05 -6.77
C SER A 364 19.33 -1.23 -6.29
N LEU A 365 20.66 -1.30 -6.31
CA LEU A 365 21.41 -2.46 -5.82
C LEU A 365 21.20 -2.70 -4.32
N ILE A 366 21.31 -1.65 -3.50
CA ILE A 366 21.04 -1.72 -2.05
C ILE A 366 19.60 -2.19 -1.81
N VAL A 367 18.61 -1.53 -2.42
CA VAL A 367 17.19 -1.86 -2.24
C VAL A 367 16.89 -3.30 -2.66
N SER A 368 17.47 -3.76 -3.78
CA SER A 368 17.30 -5.12 -4.29
C SER A 368 17.83 -6.15 -3.30
N GLN A 369 19.05 -5.96 -2.78
CA GLN A 369 19.66 -6.89 -1.82
C GLN A 369 18.93 -6.90 -0.46
N PHE A 370 18.49 -5.74 0.05
CA PHE A 370 17.64 -5.68 1.24
C PHE A 370 16.30 -6.39 1.00
N THR A 371 15.63 -6.14 -0.12
CA THR A 371 14.35 -6.77 -0.45
C THR A 371 14.51 -8.29 -0.53
N ARG A 372 15.55 -8.78 -1.22
CA ARG A 372 15.85 -10.21 -1.34
C ARG A 372 16.05 -10.87 0.02
N TYR A 373 16.84 -10.26 0.88
CA TYR A 373 17.02 -10.73 2.26
C TYR A 373 15.68 -10.80 3.02
N LEU A 374 14.87 -9.74 2.95
CA LEU A 374 13.57 -9.68 3.60
C LEU A 374 12.59 -10.76 3.08
N THR A 375 12.65 -11.10 1.80
CA THR A 375 11.80 -12.17 1.21
C THR A 375 12.25 -13.59 1.56
N GLN A 376 13.50 -13.77 2.00
CA GLN A 376 14.01 -15.07 2.45
C GLN A 376 13.71 -15.34 3.93
N ARG A 377 13.18 -14.35 4.66
CA ARG A 377 12.78 -14.52 6.05
C ARG A 377 11.68 -15.59 6.16
N PRO A 378 11.74 -16.46 7.17
CA PRO A 378 10.66 -17.40 7.41
C PRO A 378 9.35 -16.62 7.66
N GLU A 379 8.28 -17.05 7.00
CA GLU A 379 6.95 -16.51 7.30
C GLU A 379 6.63 -16.77 8.77
N LYS A 380 6.36 -15.71 9.53
CA LYS A 380 5.73 -15.86 10.84
C LYS A 380 4.28 -16.25 10.57
N SER A 381 3.99 -17.54 10.64
CA SER A 381 2.64 -18.09 10.50
C SER A 381 1.77 -17.73 11.70
N ASP A 382 1.38 -16.47 11.84
CA ASP A 382 0.25 -16.13 12.70
C ASP A 382 -1.04 -16.38 11.90
N GLY A 383 -1.68 -17.52 12.19
CA GLY A 383 -2.88 -18.05 11.53
C GLY A 383 -4.16 -17.20 11.65
N SER A 384 -4.04 -15.89 11.78
CA SER A 384 -5.16 -14.95 11.72
C SER A 384 -5.12 -14.17 10.41
N VAL A 385 -5.56 -14.82 9.33
CA VAL A 385 -5.97 -14.11 8.11
C VAL A 385 -7.12 -13.18 8.52
N ALA A 386 -6.82 -11.90 8.69
CA ALA A 386 -7.86 -10.88 8.77
C ALA A 386 -8.58 -10.88 7.41
N LYS A 387 -9.77 -11.47 7.38
CA LYS A 387 -10.70 -11.30 6.25
C LYS A 387 -11.11 -9.81 6.24
N PHE A 388 -10.65 -9.09 5.22
CA PHE A 388 -11.03 -7.71 4.94
C PHE A 388 -12.48 -7.60 4.47
#